data_AF-A0A0F9J931-F1
#
_entry.id   AF-A0A0F9J931-F1
#
_cell.length_a   1.000
_cell.length_b   1.000
_cell.length_c   1.000
_cell.angle_alpha   90.00
_cell.angle_beta   90.00
_cell.angle_gamma   90.00
#
_symmetry.space_group_name_H-M   'P 1'
#
loop_
_entity.id
_entity.type
_entity.pdbx_description
1 polymer ?
#
loop_
_entity_poly.entity_id
_entity_poly.type
_entity_poly.pdbx_seq_one_letter_code
_entity_poly.pdbx_strand_id
1 'polypeptide(L)'
;PDSERAITVIDMHKPDQMYWYFGIAAALFAKLSEATGEGAFLDRASSVMALFERCRGNVAGDDLTVGKVAYASVVMYRLTDDARYLDICRQCSENLIRSQHADGYWSYQRRGDITEVNRSTMLDFCAELTVWCVEILKELSAAAPTTA
;
A
#
# COMPACT_ATOMS: atom_id res chain seq x y z
N PRO A 1 17.81 -25.43 -13.90
CA PRO A 1 18.20 -24.03 -13.64
C PRO A 1 17.18 -23.39 -12.69
N ASP A 2 17.62 -23.03 -11.48
CA ASP A 2 16.81 -22.59 -10.33
C ASP A 2 16.10 -21.22 -10.50
N SER A 3 15.86 -20.77 -11.72
CA SER A 3 15.34 -19.43 -12.04
C SER A 3 13.80 -19.31 -11.98
N GLU A 4 13.08 -20.31 -11.45
CA GLU A 4 11.60 -20.37 -11.49
C GLU A 4 10.90 -20.22 -10.12
N ARG A 5 11.62 -19.94 -9.02
CA ARG A 5 11.06 -20.02 -7.66
C ARG A 5 11.05 -18.73 -6.84
N ALA A 6 11.15 -17.57 -7.48
CA ALA A 6 11.17 -16.30 -6.75
C ALA A 6 9.81 -15.92 -6.11
N ILE A 7 8.71 -16.57 -6.49
CA ILE A 7 7.33 -16.23 -6.04
C ILE A 7 6.62 -17.43 -5.39
N THR A 8 7.33 -18.36 -4.74
CA THR A 8 6.65 -19.56 -4.19
C THR A 8 6.50 -19.53 -2.67
N VAL A 9 7.32 -18.77 -1.93
CA VAL A 9 7.28 -18.73 -0.47
C VAL A 9 7.58 -17.33 0.04
N ILE A 10 6.68 -16.77 0.86
CA ILE A 10 6.95 -15.57 1.66
C ILE A 10 7.67 -16.01 2.94
N ASP A 11 8.95 -15.70 3.05
CA ASP A 11 9.74 -15.93 4.28
C ASP A 11 9.57 -14.74 5.22
N MET A 12 8.94 -14.89 6.39
CA MET A 12 8.69 -13.74 7.29
C MET A 12 9.97 -13.15 7.91
N HIS A 13 11.14 -13.75 7.68
CA HIS A 13 12.42 -13.31 8.24
C HIS A 13 13.36 -12.62 7.24
N LYS A 14 12.95 -12.43 5.97
CA LYS A 14 13.79 -11.78 4.95
C LYS A 14 13.14 -10.49 4.43
N PRO A 15 13.86 -9.35 4.40
CA PRO A 15 13.31 -8.11 3.88
C PRO A 15 13.00 -8.20 2.37
N ASP A 16 12.30 -7.19 1.86
CA ASP A 16 12.14 -6.93 0.41
C ASP A 16 11.41 -8.04 -0.38
N GLN A 17 10.41 -8.67 0.24
CA GLN A 17 9.47 -9.59 -0.42
C GLN A 17 8.10 -8.95 -0.68
N MET A 18 7.16 -9.74 -1.20
CA MET A 18 5.79 -9.33 -1.55
C MET A 18 4.89 -8.99 -0.35
N TYR A 19 5.37 -8.16 0.57
CA TYR A 19 4.67 -7.80 1.81
C TYR A 19 3.55 -6.78 1.61
N TRP A 20 3.42 -6.19 0.42
CA TRP A 20 2.31 -5.28 0.09
C TRP A 20 0.93 -5.95 0.19
N TYR A 21 0.84 -7.29 0.09
CA TYR A 21 -0.41 -8.03 0.34
C TYR A 21 -0.90 -7.90 1.79
N PHE A 22 0.00 -7.61 2.74
CA PHE A 22 -0.40 -7.32 4.11
C PHE A 22 -1.18 -6.01 4.21
N GLY A 23 -0.89 -5.03 3.36
CA GLY A 23 -1.65 -3.78 3.28
C GLY A 23 -3.13 -4.04 2.99
N ILE A 24 -3.44 -4.75 1.89
CA ILE A 24 -4.85 -4.99 1.53
C ILE A 24 -5.58 -5.87 2.56
N ALA A 25 -4.88 -6.83 3.19
CA ALA A 25 -5.45 -7.63 4.27
C ALA A 25 -5.76 -6.78 5.52
N ALA A 26 -4.85 -5.88 5.91
CA ALA A 26 -5.09 -4.95 7.02
C ALA A 26 -6.25 -4.00 6.72
N ALA A 27 -6.31 -3.44 5.50
CA ALA A 27 -7.42 -2.58 5.08
C ALA A 27 -8.77 -3.31 5.13
N LEU A 28 -8.82 -4.57 4.68
CA LEU A 28 -10.03 -5.40 4.77
C LEU A 28 -10.50 -5.54 6.23
N PHE A 29 -9.61 -5.92 7.14
CA PHE A 29 -9.96 -6.07 8.55
C PHE A 29 -10.39 -4.75 9.20
N ALA A 30 -9.68 -3.65 8.92
CA ALA A 30 -10.04 -2.34 9.43
C ALA A 30 -11.43 -1.90 8.95
N LYS A 31 -11.73 -2.09 7.66
CA LYS A 31 -13.04 -1.81 7.06
C LYS A 31 -14.15 -2.73 7.57
N LEU A 32 -13.85 -4.00 7.86
CA LEU A 32 -14.80 -4.90 8.53
C LEU A 32 -15.13 -4.40 9.94
N SER A 33 -14.13 -3.97 10.71
CA SER A 33 -14.37 -3.39 12.04
C SER A 33 -15.25 -2.15 11.97
N GLU A 34 -15.01 -1.25 11.01
CA GLU A 34 -15.86 -0.09 10.76
C GLU A 34 -17.30 -0.48 10.39
N ALA A 35 -17.48 -1.50 9.54
CA ALA A 35 -18.79 -1.91 9.06
C ALA A 35 -19.61 -2.68 10.12
N THR A 36 -18.96 -3.47 10.98
CA THR A 36 -19.65 -4.33 11.97
C THR A 36 -19.63 -3.78 13.40
N GLY A 37 -18.70 -2.87 13.71
CA GLY A 37 -18.42 -2.42 15.07
C GLY A 37 -17.62 -3.43 15.91
N GLU A 38 -17.21 -4.57 15.33
CA GLU A 38 -16.45 -5.59 16.06
C GLU A 38 -14.96 -5.21 16.14
N GLY A 39 -14.52 -4.81 17.34
CA GLY A 39 -13.12 -4.41 17.59
C GLY A 39 -12.09 -5.51 17.31
N ALA A 40 -12.48 -6.77 17.37
CA ALA A 40 -11.60 -7.90 17.08
C ALA A 40 -11.01 -7.83 15.65
N PHE A 41 -11.72 -7.26 14.68
CA PHE A 41 -11.18 -7.04 13.35
C PHE A 41 -10.10 -5.95 13.34
N LEU A 42 -10.28 -4.86 14.09
CA LEU A 42 -9.26 -3.81 14.20
C LEU A 42 -7.98 -4.32 14.87
N ASP A 43 -8.10 -5.21 15.86
CA ASP A 43 -6.95 -5.89 16.48
C ASP A 43 -6.19 -6.75 15.47
N ARG A 44 -6.91 -7.42 14.56
CA ARG A 44 -6.30 -8.20 13.46
C ARG A 44 -5.62 -7.31 12.44
N ALA A 45 -6.25 -6.19 12.05
CA ALA A 45 -5.65 -5.21 11.17
C ALA A 45 -4.33 -4.68 11.76
N SER A 46 -4.35 -4.31 13.04
CA SER A 46 -3.16 -3.88 13.79
C SER A 46 -2.06 -4.94 13.80
N SER A 47 -2.42 -6.21 14.01
CA SER A 47 -1.48 -7.34 14.01
C SER A 47 -0.82 -7.55 12.64
N VAL A 48 -1.59 -7.38 11.55
CA VAL A 48 -1.09 -7.48 10.18
C VAL A 48 -0.15 -6.31 9.86
N MET A 49 -0.50 -5.09 10.24
CA MET A 49 0.37 -3.92 10.06
C MET A 49 1.69 -4.06 10.85
N ALA A 50 1.62 -4.57 12.09
CA ALA A 50 2.82 -4.86 12.87
C ALA A 50 3.70 -5.93 12.21
N LEU A 51 3.11 -6.94 11.54
CA LEU A 51 3.86 -7.91 10.76
C LEU A 51 4.53 -7.25 9.55
N PHE A 52 3.80 -6.42 8.81
CA PHE A 52 4.36 -5.64 7.71
C PHE A 52 5.57 -4.82 8.17
N GLU A 53 5.46 -4.06 9.25
CA GLU A 53 6.57 -3.24 9.75
C GLU A 53 7.82 -4.03 10.10
N ARG A 54 7.67 -5.24 10.67
CA ARG A 54 8.82 -6.12 10.96
C ARG A 54 9.49 -6.66 9.71
N CYS A 55 8.73 -6.86 8.64
CA CYS A 55 9.17 -7.52 7.43
C CYS A 55 9.60 -6.55 6.32
N ARG A 56 9.08 -5.31 6.32
CA ARG A 56 9.06 -4.42 5.14
C ARG A 56 10.42 -4.02 4.59
N GLY A 57 11.52 -4.11 5.32
CA GLY A 57 12.81 -3.59 4.83
C GLY A 57 12.67 -2.15 4.29
N ASN A 58 13.14 -1.90 3.06
CA ASN A 58 12.98 -0.61 2.38
C ASN A 58 11.77 -0.54 1.43
N VAL A 59 10.91 -1.58 1.40
CA VAL A 59 9.76 -1.69 0.47
C VAL A 59 8.89 -0.43 0.46
N ALA A 60 8.68 0.19 1.62
CA ALA A 60 7.89 1.42 1.74
C ALA A 60 8.42 2.60 0.89
N GLY A 61 9.73 2.65 0.63
CA GLY A 61 10.41 3.73 -0.06
C GLY A 61 10.73 3.47 -1.53
N ASP A 62 10.72 2.22 -2.00
CA ASP A 62 11.23 1.88 -3.33
C ASP A 62 10.26 1.07 -4.20
N ASP A 63 9.24 0.44 -3.61
CA ASP A 63 8.26 -0.37 -4.35
C ASP A 63 6.97 0.42 -4.59
N LEU A 64 6.44 0.38 -5.80
CA LEU A 64 5.20 1.07 -6.19
C LEU A 64 3.93 0.32 -5.75
N THR A 65 4.02 -0.97 -5.45
CA THR A 65 2.89 -1.78 -4.96
C THR A 65 2.43 -1.40 -3.55
N VAL A 66 3.18 -0.50 -2.88
CA VAL A 66 2.89 0.01 -1.53
C VAL A 66 1.63 0.85 -1.44
N GLY A 67 0.95 1.18 -2.56
CA GLY A 67 -0.33 1.89 -2.52
C GLY A 67 -1.37 1.19 -1.65
N LYS A 68 -1.39 -0.15 -1.62
CA LYS A 68 -2.24 -0.94 -0.70
C LYS A 68 -1.89 -0.71 0.77
N VAL A 69 -0.60 -0.56 1.07
CA VAL A 69 -0.11 -0.28 2.44
C VAL A 69 -0.45 1.15 2.83
N ALA A 70 -0.26 2.12 1.94
CA ALA A 70 -0.65 3.50 2.18
C ALA A 70 -2.15 3.60 2.49
N TYR A 71 -2.99 2.96 1.68
CA TYR A 71 -4.43 2.88 1.90
C TYR A 71 -4.77 2.26 3.27
N ALA A 72 -4.21 1.10 3.59
CA ALA A 72 -4.43 0.46 4.89
C ALA A 72 -4.03 1.38 6.05
N SER A 73 -2.89 2.07 5.91
CA SER A 73 -2.35 2.93 6.96
C SER A 73 -3.24 4.15 7.20
N VAL A 74 -3.78 4.79 6.16
CA VAL A 74 -4.71 5.92 6.39
C VAL A 74 -6.04 5.46 7.01
N VAL A 75 -6.55 4.29 6.63
CA VAL A 75 -7.75 3.71 7.28
C VAL A 75 -7.46 3.46 8.77
N MET A 76 -6.31 2.87 9.08
CA MET A 76 -5.89 2.61 10.46
C MET A 76 -5.74 3.91 11.25
N TYR A 77 -5.09 4.93 10.69
CA TYR A 77 -4.98 6.25 11.31
C TYR A 77 -6.36 6.83 11.66
N ARG A 78 -7.31 6.82 10.71
CA ARG A 78 -8.65 7.37 10.94
C ARG A 78 -9.41 6.63 12.05
N LEU A 79 -9.27 5.31 12.13
CA LEU A 79 -10.00 4.49 13.11
C LEU A 79 -9.34 4.46 14.50
N THR A 80 -8.04 4.73 14.59
CA THR A 80 -7.26 4.58 15.84
C THR A 80 -6.68 5.88 16.39
N ASP A 81 -6.64 6.93 15.57
CA ASP A 81 -5.92 8.18 15.82
C ASP A 81 -4.40 7.99 16.08
N ASP A 82 -3.85 6.83 15.70
CA ASP A 82 -2.43 6.53 15.88
C ASP A 82 -1.60 7.10 14.73
N ALA A 83 -0.91 8.21 15.03
CA ALA A 83 -0.08 8.95 14.08
C ALA A 83 1.03 8.12 13.40
N ARG A 84 1.42 6.96 13.96
CA ARG A 84 2.38 6.04 13.30
C ARG A 84 1.85 5.57 11.95
N TYR A 85 0.56 5.34 11.83
CA TYR A 85 -0.04 4.94 10.56
C TYR A 85 -0.09 6.09 9.55
N LEU A 86 -0.26 7.33 10.02
CA LEU A 86 -0.16 8.50 9.13
C LEU A 86 1.26 8.65 8.56
N ASP A 87 2.29 8.40 9.36
CA ASP A 87 3.69 8.41 8.91
C ASP A 87 3.98 7.33 7.85
N ILE A 88 3.49 6.10 8.05
CA ILE A 88 3.60 5.03 7.04
C ILE A 88 2.86 5.41 5.75
N CYS A 89 1.63 5.92 5.87
CA CYS A 89 0.87 6.41 4.73
C CYS A 89 1.65 7.47 3.95
N ARG A 90 2.25 8.43 4.66
CA ARG A 90 3.05 9.50 4.05
C ARG A 90 4.24 8.93 3.27
N GLN A 91 5.04 8.07 3.89
CA GLN A 91 6.23 7.48 3.24
C GLN A 91 5.86 6.75 1.94
N CYS A 92 4.81 5.93 1.98
CA CYS A 92 4.34 5.19 0.81
C CYS A 92 3.78 6.13 -0.27
N SER A 93 2.96 7.13 0.10
CA SER A 93 2.41 8.11 -0.83
C SER A 93 3.48 8.99 -1.48
N GLU A 94 4.52 9.39 -0.73
CA GLU A 94 5.67 10.12 -1.29
C GLU A 94 6.39 9.27 -2.34
N ASN A 95 6.53 7.96 -2.13
CA ASN A 95 7.10 7.08 -3.15
C ASN A 95 6.23 6.98 -4.41
N LEU A 96 4.90 6.89 -4.26
CA LEU A 96 3.96 6.87 -5.39
C LEU A 96 4.11 8.13 -6.24
N ILE A 97 4.08 9.31 -5.61
CA ILE A 97 4.18 10.61 -6.29
C ILE A 97 5.55 10.75 -6.97
N ARG A 98 6.64 10.47 -6.23
CA ARG A 98 8.00 10.59 -6.76
C ARG A 98 8.27 9.65 -7.94
N SER A 99 7.57 8.52 -7.99
CA SER A 99 7.74 7.51 -9.04
C SER A 99 6.83 7.72 -10.25
N GLN A 100 5.96 8.75 -10.24
CA GLN A 100 5.14 9.12 -11.39
C GLN A 100 6.02 9.79 -12.47
N HIS A 101 5.84 9.40 -13.72
CA HIS A 101 6.50 10.07 -14.85
C HIS A 101 5.90 11.45 -15.08
N ALA A 102 6.64 12.34 -15.75
CA ALA A 102 6.20 13.71 -16.05
C ALA A 102 4.87 13.76 -16.84
N ASP A 103 4.62 12.75 -17.68
CA ASP A 103 3.39 12.62 -18.47
C ASP A 103 2.21 12.00 -17.66
N GLY A 104 2.39 11.77 -16.36
CA GLY A 104 1.32 11.37 -15.44
C GLY A 104 1.08 9.86 -15.31
N TYR A 105 1.86 9.02 -15.97
CA TYR A 105 1.74 7.56 -15.88
C TYR A 105 2.76 6.95 -14.91
N TRP A 106 2.56 5.68 -14.55
CA TRP A 106 3.51 4.87 -13.79
C TRP A 106 3.93 3.63 -14.57
N SER A 107 5.15 3.17 -14.35
CA SER A 107 5.66 1.91 -14.92
C SER A 107 6.58 1.20 -13.94
N TYR A 108 6.57 -0.14 -13.94
CA TYR A 108 7.49 -0.95 -13.12
C TYR A 108 8.96 -0.77 -13.54
N GLN A 109 9.20 -0.47 -14.81
CA GLN A 109 10.54 -0.25 -15.32
C GLN A 109 10.93 1.21 -15.07
N ARG A 110 11.62 1.47 -13.95
CA ARG A 110 12.38 2.72 -13.77
C ARG A 110 13.45 2.93 -14.87
N ARG A 111 13.73 1.94 -15.75
CA ARG A 111 14.84 1.92 -16.73
C ARG A 111 14.61 1.10 -18.02
N GLY A 112 13.42 1.15 -18.63
CA GLY A 112 13.19 0.45 -19.90
C GLY A 112 12.13 1.11 -20.78
N ASP A 113 12.27 0.97 -22.09
CA ASP A 113 11.32 1.55 -23.05
C ASP A 113 9.93 0.89 -22.92
N ILE A 114 8.89 1.72 -23.01
CA ILE A 114 7.52 1.22 -23.14
C ILE A 114 7.41 0.53 -24.49
N THR A 115 7.12 -0.77 -24.46
CA THR A 115 6.89 -1.58 -25.64
C THR A 115 5.38 -1.86 -25.76
N GLU A 116 4.92 -2.26 -26.94
CA GLU A 116 3.53 -2.67 -27.12
C GLU A 116 3.15 -3.84 -26.18
N VAL A 117 4.12 -4.70 -25.86
CA VAL A 117 3.97 -5.88 -24.99
C VAL A 117 3.75 -5.51 -23.51
N ASN A 118 4.28 -4.38 -23.04
CA ASN A 118 4.11 -3.95 -21.63
C ASN A 118 3.03 -2.88 -21.43
N ARG A 119 2.36 -2.44 -22.49
CA ARG A 119 1.34 -1.37 -22.44
C ARG A 119 0.09 -1.76 -21.65
N SER A 120 -0.38 -3.01 -21.77
CA SER A 120 -1.54 -3.48 -21.00
C SER A 120 -1.23 -3.53 -19.51
N THR A 121 -0.08 -4.07 -19.13
CA THR A 121 0.40 -4.07 -17.74
C THR A 121 0.58 -2.65 -17.20
N MET A 122 1.09 -1.73 -18.02
CA MET A 122 1.19 -0.31 -17.64
C MET A 122 -0.19 0.31 -17.40
N LEU A 123 -1.19 0.01 -18.24
CA LEU A 123 -2.55 0.50 -18.07
C LEU A 123 -3.17 0.00 -16.75
N ASP A 124 -3.12 -1.31 -16.51
CA ASP A 124 -3.63 -1.92 -15.28
C ASP A 124 -2.96 -1.31 -14.04
N PHE A 125 -1.65 -1.09 -14.13
CA PHE A 125 -0.87 -0.51 -13.05
C PHE A 125 -1.19 0.97 -12.80
N CYS A 126 -1.35 1.76 -13.87
CA CYS A 126 -1.78 3.15 -13.73
C CYS A 126 -3.19 3.24 -13.14
N ALA A 127 -4.10 2.37 -13.57
CA ALA A 127 -5.45 2.29 -13.01
C ALA A 127 -5.41 1.94 -11.52
N GLU A 128 -4.62 0.95 -11.14
CA GLU A 128 -4.42 0.56 -9.75
C GLU A 128 -3.88 1.73 -8.90
N LEU A 129 -2.80 2.39 -9.32
CA LEU A 129 -2.21 3.48 -8.54
C LEU A 129 -3.12 4.70 -8.45
N THR A 130 -3.89 4.97 -9.50
CA THR A 130 -4.94 6.00 -9.49
C THR A 130 -6.00 5.68 -8.43
N VAL A 131 -6.46 4.43 -8.36
CA VAL A 131 -7.41 3.98 -7.31
C VAL A 131 -6.81 4.19 -5.94
N TRP A 132 -5.55 3.81 -5.70
CA TRP A 132 -4.93 4.04 -4.39
C TRP A 132 -4.83 5.51 -4.03
N CYS A 133 -4.42 6.39 -4.94
CA CYS A 133 -4.40 7.83 -4.68
C CYS A 133 -5.79 8.36 -4.30
N VAL A 134 -6.84 7.94 -5.02
CA VAL A 134 -8.22 8.37 -4.74
C VAL A 134 -8.70 7.86 -3.39
N GLU A 135 -8.50 6.58 -3.08
CA GLU A 135 -8.94 6.01 -1.80
C GLU A 135 -8.16 6.59 -0.61
N ILE A 136 -6.85 6.83 -0.76
CA ILE A 136 -6.06 7.49 0.28
C ILE A 136 -6.59 8.91 0.57
N LEU A 137 -6.88 9.69 -0.49
CA LEU A 137 -7.41 11.04 -0.34
C LEU A 137 -8.79 11.07 0.33
N LYS A 138 -9.67 10.10 0.03
CA LYS A 138 -10.98 9.97 0.69
C LYS A 138 -10.83 9.76 2.19
N GLU A 139 -9.98 8.82 2.60
CA GLU A 139 -9.77 8.51 4.01
C GLU A 139 -9.08 9.67 4.75
N LEU A 140 -8.11 10.35 4.14
CA LEU A 140 -7.50 11.57 4.70
C LEU A 140 -8.54 12.68 4.89
N SER A 141 -9.41 12.87 3.91
CA SER A 141 -10.48 13.89 3.98
C SER A 141 -11.49 13.57 5.08
N ALA A 142 -11.78 12.29 5.30
CA ALA A 142 -12.66 11.83 6.37
C ALA A 142 -12.01 11.90 7.76
N ALA A 143 -10.68 11.86 7.85
CA ALA A 143 -9.93 11.98 9.10
C ALA A 143 -9.66 13.44 9.51
N ALA A 144 -9.70 14.38 8.56
CA ALA A 144 -9.50 15.79 8.86
C ALA A 144 -10.62 16.31 9.78
N PRO A 145 -10.29 17.08 10.85
CA PRO A 145 -11.31 17.74 11.63
C PRO A 145 -12.10 18.68 10.72
N THR A 146 -13.43 18.53 10.71
CA THR A 146 -14.31 19.45 10.00
C THR A 146 -14.00 20.86 10.50
N THR A 147 -13.38 21.67 9.66
CA THR A 147 -13.16 23.09 9.96
C THR A 147 -14.55 23.73 9.97
N ALA A 148 -15.02 24.05 11.18
CA ALA A 148 -16.24 24.82 11.43
C ALA A 148 -15.97 26.32 11.29
#